data_AF-A0A956N6D4-F1
#
_entry.id   AF-A0A956N6D4-F1
#
_cell.length_a   1.000
_cell.length_b   1.000
_cell.length_c   1.000
_cell.angle_alpha   90.00
_cell.angle_beta   90.00
_cell.angle_gamma   90.00
#
_symmetry.space_group_name_H-M   'P 1'
#
loop_
_entity.id
_entity.type
_entity.pdbx_description
1 polymer ?
#
loop_
_entity_poly.entity_id
_entity_poly.type
_entity_poly.pdbx_seq_one_letter_code
_entity_poly.pdbx_strand_id
1 'polypeptide(L)'
;MTSGEGVFAPLQAFVDAVWFAAGLQIVDPIDPEFGGIAEGEGDSLGVVVQTDNTSQAVWAFSRYRSFTGDTTIDLWLERAWTYVNAHPAYDEEGPETTRQGYYRIYNCAWALISSLEYVQTTGDSANMAYSDSCANYLSTHTLDVVGNQGFYDRVNPPVLGLAAAALRAYGEATQDSLWLAKSVARGQRVREWIEADPAILGVEEWAVSGGAAMWGTLESWFREYPEDEAAWLATYAPLMDTFANPGVFENAWQCWYALAANRIADSTGDPQWATVHEGLVSYLLQFDTDADGGIPAKPADPDTLDQSWVTTNLVFSGLSRLLDHALDVPEPGVDPRIVRWVSARPNPFAAASTISFRVDSPHDVQVDVFDVTGRRVARVFEARSVSGLRDVPWPGTDDAGRPLPSGVYFVRVSAGGERHGLRVVRLR
;
A
#
# COMPACT_ATOMS: atom_id res chain seq x y z
N MET A 1 11.89 -23.58 -4.53
CA MET A 1 12.26 -22.25 -4.03
C MET A 1 12.75 -22.43 -2.61
N THR A 2 14.01 -22.06 -2.36
CA THR A 2 14.68 -22.21 -1.07
C THR A 2 14.08 -21.20 -0.09
N SER A 3 13.74 -21.68 1.10
CA SER A 3 13.00 -21.03 2.17
C SER A 3 13.75 -19.86 2.84
N GLY A 4 14.40 -18.96 2.11
CA GLY A 4 15.15 -17.81 2.65
C GLY A 4 14.60 -16.43 2.27
N GLU A 5 13.68 -16.36 1.31
CA GLU A 5 13.27 -15.14 0.58
C GLU A 5 11.97 -14.51 1.08
N GLY A 6 11.12 -15.24 1.82
CA GLY A 6 9.70 -14.90 2.00
C GLY A 6 9.35 -13.57 2.66
N VAL A 7 10.23 -13.01 3.49
CA VAL A 7 10.02 -11.70 4.15
C VAL A 7 10.81 -10.56 3.46
N PHE A 8 11.88 -10.90 2.75
CA PHE A 8 12.78 -9.92 2.14
C PHE A 8 12.36 -9.56 0.71
N ALA A 9 11.69 -10.45 0.00
CA ALA A 9 11.20 -10.19 -1.35
C ALA A 9 10.13 -9.07 -1.39
N PRO A 10 9.11 -9.04 -0.52
CA PRO A 10 8.13 -7.93 -0.51
C PRO A 10 8.76 -6.59 -0.10
N LEU A 11 9.78 -6.61 0.77
CA LEU A 11 10.49 -5.40 1.17
C LEU A 11 11.34 -4.84 0.05
N GLN A 12 12.12 -5.67 -0.63
CA GLN A 12 12.93 -5.22 -1.75
C GLN A 12 12.02 -4.69 -2.87
N ALA A 13 10.96 -5.43 -3.23
CA ALA A 13 9.97 -4.99 -4.21
C ALA A 13 9.31 -3.65 -3.84
N PHE A 14 9.00 -3.43 -2.55
CA PHE A 14 8.46 -2.15 -2.09
C PHE A 14 9.45 -1.00 -2.30
N VAL A 15 10.73 -1.22 -1.98
CA VAL A 15 11.78 -0.21 -2.17
C VAL A 15 11.98 0.09 -3.65
N ASP A 16 12.05 -0.95 -4.49
CA ASP A 16 12.26 -0.81 -5.93
C ASP A 16 11.09 -0.09 -6.59
N ALA A 17 9.85 -0.48 -6.30
CA ALA A 17 8.64 0.19 -6.81
C ALA A 17 8.56 1.69 -6.44
N VAL A 18 9.02 2.05 -5.23
CA VAL A 18 9.10 3.46 -4.80
C VAL A 18 10.15 4.23 -5.62
N TRP A 19 11.32 3.64 -5.83
CA TRP A 19 12.40 4.30 -6.56
C TRP A 19 12.18 4.31 -8.08
N PHE A 20 11.45 3.34 -8.63
CA PHE A 20 10.89 3.36 -9.98
C PHE A 20 10.04 4.63 -10.19
N ALA A 21 9.03 4.85 -9.33
CA ALA A 21 8.17 6.03 -9.41
C ALA A 21 8.96 7.34 -9.25
N ALA A 22 9.97 7.37 -8.38
CA ALA A 22 10.86 8.53 -8.24
C ALA A 22 11.69 8.79 -9.52
N GLY A 23 12.12 7.74 -10.22
CA GLY A 23 12.84 7.81 -11.49
C GLY A 23 12.02 8.46 -12.61
N LEU A 24 10.69 8.35 -12.55
CA LEU A 24 9.75 8.94 -13.52
C LEU A 24 9.34 10.38 -13.19
N GLN A 25 9.86 10.98 -12.13
CA GLN A 25 9.53 12.36 -11.77
C GLN A 25 10.19 13.37 -12.73
N ILE A 26 9.43 14.38 -13.16
CA ILE A 26 9.94 15.50 -13.96
C ILE A 26 10.80 16.40 -13.07
N VAL A 27 12.11 16.41 -13.32
CA VAL A 27 13.10 17.13 -12.48
C VAL A 27 13.57 18.47 -13.03
N ASP A 28 13.21 18.83 -14.26
CA ASP A 28 13.58 20.11 -14.86
C ASP A 28 12.69 21.24 -14.30
N PRO A 29 13.23 22.20 -13.50
CA PRO A 29 12.43 23.22 -12.83
C PRO A 29 11.78 24.24 -13.76
N ILE A 30 12.11 24.25 -15.06
CA ILE A 30 11.42 25.10 -16.04
C ILE A 30 10.29 24.39 -16.79
N ASP A 31 10.17 23.06 -16.61
CA ASP A 31 9.09 22.29 -17.20
C ASP A 31 7.75 22.64 -16.51
N PRO A 32 6.66 22.89 -17.25
CA PRO A 32 5.36 23.13 -16.64
C PRO A 32 4.89 21.97 -15.75
N GLU A 33 5.28 20.74 -16.06
CA GLU A 33 4.94 19.54 -15.30
C GLU A 33 5.97 19.23 -14.18
N PHE A 34 6.81 20.20 -13.81
CA PHE A 34 7.86 20.01 -12.80
C PHE A 34 7.32 19.39 -11.51
N GLY A 35 7.97 18.29 -11.11
CA GLY A 35 7.64 17.52 -9.93
C GLY A 35 6.54 16.48 -10.12
N GLY A 36 5.83 16.50 -11.25
CA GLY A 36 4.86 15.47 -11.59
C GLY A 36 5.52 14.16 -11.97
N ILE A 37 4.75 13.08 -11.93
CA ILE A 37 5.21 11.72 -12.25
C ILE A 37 4.68 11.32 -13.63
N ALA A 38 5.58 10.92 -14.53
CA ALA A 38 5.19 10.40 -15.83
C ALA A 38 4.39 9.08 -15.72
N GLU A 39 3.45 8.85 -16.63
CA GLU A 39 2.56 7.68 -16.62
C GLU A 39 3.27 6.33 -16.76
N GLY A 40 4.35 6.28 -17.51
CA GLY A 40 5.09 5.05 -17.70
C GLY A 40 6.42 5.24 -18.40
N GLU A 41 7.07 4.13 -18.71
CA GLU A 41 8.36 4.14 -19.37
C GLU A 41 8.27 4.28 -20.89
N GLY A 42 9.38 4.77 -21.47
CA GLY A 42 9.60 4.83 -22.91
C GLY A 42 8.60 5.70 -23.68
N ASP A 43 8.46 5.39 -24.97
CA ASP A 43 7.67 6.19 -25.93
C ASP A 43 6.15 5.97 -25.81
N SER A 44 5.68 5.10 -24.89
CA SER A 44 4.27 4.75 -24.77
C SER A 44 3.45 5.88 -24.16
N LEU A 45 3.83 6.31 -22.96
CA LEU A 45 3.14 7.31 -22.15
C LEU A 45 4.10 8.13 -21.26
N GLY A 46 5.43 7.98 -21.37
CA GLY A 46 6.42 8.64 -20.50
C GLY A 46 6.51 10.16 -20.59
N VAL A 47 5.68 10.79 -21.42
CA VAL A 47 5.51 12.26 -21.49
C VAL A 47 4.18 12.73 -20.90
N VAL A 48 3.26 11.81 -20.57
CA VAL A 48 1.96 12.15 -19.98
C VAL A 48 2.15 12.21 -18.48
N VAL A 49 1.73 13.31 -17.87
CA VAL A 49 1.80 13.55 -16.44
C VAL A 49 0.40 13.90 -15.96
N GLN A 50 -0.03 13.21 -14.90
CA GLN A 50 -1.37 13.36 -14.33
C GLN A 50 -1.30 13.44 -12.80
N THR A 51 -2.30 14.09 -12.19
CA THR A 51 -2.27 14.37 -10.75
C THR A 51 -2.55 13.13 -9.90
N ASP A 52 -3.26 12.13 -10.41
CA ASP A 52 -3.45 10.86 -9.70
C ASP A 52 -2.14 10.10 -9.54
N ASN A 53 -1.32 9.97 -10.59
CA ASN A 53 -0.02 9.30 -10.51
C ASN A 53 0.89 10.00 -9.52
N THR A 54 0.91 11.33 -9.57
CA THR A 54 1.69 12.13 -8.64
C THR A 54 1.18 12.00 -7.21
N SER A 55 -0.15 11.95 -7.01
CA SER A 55 -0.74 11.75 -5.69
C SER A 55 -0.48 10.34 -5.13
N GLN A 56 -0.56 9.31 -5.96
CA GLN A 56 -0.20 7.94 -5.60
C GLN A 56 1.29 7.84 -5.23
N ALA A 57 2.18 8.52 -5.96
CA ALA A 57 3.59 8.61 -5.62
C ALA A 57 3.84 9.35 -4.31
N VAL A 58 3.12 10.46 -4.03
CA VAL A 58 3.18 11.13 -2.71
C VAL A 58 2.85 10.14 -1.60
N TRP A 59 1.81 9.32 -1.76
CA TRP A 59 1.47 8.29 -0.80
C TRP A 59 2.60 7.26 -0.66
N ALA A 60 3.12 6.72 -1.77
CA ALA A 60 4.19 5.72 -1.77
C ALA A 60 5.49 6.24 -1.13
N PHE A 61 5.89 7.47 -1.46
CA PHE A 61 7.08 8.12 -0.91
C PHE A 61 6.92 8.40 0.59
N SER A 62 5.74 8.86 1.02
CA SER A 62 5.43 9.06 2.44
C SER A 62 5.49 7.73 3.19
N ARG A 63 4.91 6.68 2.60
CA ARG A 63 4.93 5.35 3.18
C ARG A 63 6.35 4.80 3.30
N TYR A 64 7.18 4.98 2.28
CA TYR A 64 8.60 4.63 2.31
C TYR A 64 9.34 5.37 3.41
N ARG A 65 9.16 6.69 3.52
CA ARG A 65 9.76 7.50 4.58
C ARG A 65 9.33 7.01 5.97
N SER A 66 8.04 6.75 6.17
CA SER A 66 7.48 6.24 7.43
C SER A 66 8.08 4.89 7.82
N PHE A 67 8.19 4.00 6.84
CA PHE A 67 8.64 2.64 7.05
C PHE A 67 10.16 2.51 7.25
N THR A 68 10.95 3.29 6.51
CA THR A 68 12.43 3.20 6.48
C THR A 68 13.14 4.26 7.33
N GLY A 69 12.48 5.40 7.60
CA GLY A 69 13.09 6.59 8.18
C GLY A 69 14.09 7.30 7.24
N ASP A 70 14.18 6.88 5.98
CA ASP A 70 15.10 7.46 5.00
C ASP A 70 14.56 8.79 4.46
N THR A 71 15.25 9.87 4.81
CA THR A 71 14.88 11.24 4.40
C THR A 71 15.40 11.62 3.02
N THR A 72 16.12 10.74 2.31
CA THR A 72 16.54 11.03 0.93
C THR A 72 15.34 11.15 -0.02
N ILE A 73 14.21 10.55 0.35
CA ILE A 73 12.94 10.66 -0.38
C ILE A 73 12.28 12.05 -0.26
N ASP A 74 12.69 12.88 0.71
CA ASP A 74 12.03 14.16 1.02
C ASP A 74 12.07 15.16 -0.15
N LEU A 75 13.15 15.15 -0.95
CA LEU A 75 13.25 16.01 -2.13
C LEU A 75 12.21 15.62 -3.20
N TRP A 76 11.93 14.33 -3.37
CA TRP A 76 10.93 13.84 -4.32
C TRP A 76 9.51 14.18 -3.85
N LEU A 77 9.26 14.10 -2.53
CA LEU A 77 8.02 14.57 -1.90
C LEU A 77 7.78 16.06 -2.12
N GLU A 78 8.78 16.91 -1.88
CA GLU A 78 8.67 18.37 -2.05
C GLU A 78 8.30 18.75 -3.49
N ARG A 79 8.92 18.09 -4.47
CA ARG A 79 8.64 18.27 -5.90
C ARG A 79 7.24 17.77 -6.27
N ALA A 80 6.84 16.59 -5.81
CA ALA A 80 5.51 16.06 -6.07
C ALA A 80 4.42 16.99 -5.53
N TRP A 81 4.61 17.57 -4.34
CA TRP A 81 3.71 18.59 -3.82
C TRP A 81 3.72 19.89 -4.62
N THR A 82 4.87 20.28 -5.19
CA THR A 82 4.94 21.44 -6.09
C THR A 82 4.02 21.23 -7.29
N TYR A 83 4.06 20.04 -7.89
CA TYR A 83 3.19 19.68 -9.00
C TYR A 83 1.71 19.67 -8.64
N VAL A 84 1.35 18.92 -7.58
CA VAL A 84 -0.05 18.74 -7.15
C VAL A 84 -0.72 20.08 -6.81
N ASN A 85 0.02 21.01 -6.22
CA ASN A 85 -0.48 22.35 -5.93
C ASN A 85 -0.65 23.23 -7.18
N ALA A 86 0.10 22.97 -8.25
CA ALA A 86 -0.03 23.67 -9.53
C ALA A 86 -1.13 23.07 -10.43
N HIS A 87 -1.43 21.78 -10.27
CA HIS A 87 -2.39 21.02 -11.08
C HIS A 87 -3.48 20.39 -10.20
N PRO A 88 -4.39 21.20 -9.61
CA PRO A 88 -5.34 20.70 -8.65
C PRO A 88 -6.31 19.67 -9.26
N ALA A 89 -6.45 18.52 -8.59
CA ALA A 89 -7.25 17.37 -9.01
C ALA A 89 -8.72 17.71 -9.35
N TYR A 90 -9.31 18.70 -8.67
CA TYR A 90 -10.70 19.13 -8.91
C TYR A 90 -10.88 19.96 -10.19
N ASP A 91 -9.79 20.47 -10.78
CA ASP A 91 -9.80 21.23 -12.04
C ASP A 91 -9.26 20.42 -13.24
N GLU A 92 -8.82 19.18 -13.01
CA GLU A 92 -8.23 18.32 -14.04
C GLU A 92 -9.28 17.80 -15.04
N GLU A 93 -8.82 17.15 -16.12
CA GLU A 93 -9.55 16.75 -17.32
C GLU A 93 -11.03 16.31 -17.18
N GLY A 94 -11.75 16.41 -18.29
CA GLY A 94 -13.09 15.85 -18.46
C GLY A 94 -14.24 16.80 -18.12
N PRO A 95 -15.49 16.44 -18.50
CA PRO A 95 -16.65 17.29 -18.27
C PRO A 95 -17.19 17.12 -16.85
N GLU A 96 -17.55 18.25 -16.24
CA GLU A 96 -18.11 18.33 -14.89
C GLU A 96 -19.58 17.86 -14.86
N THR A 97 -19.79 16.56 -14.99
CA THR A 97 -21.11 15.92 -15.02
C THR A 97 -21.13 14.68 -14.13
N THR A 98 -22.31 14.31 -13.63
CA THR A 98 -22.45 13.11 -12.79
C THR A 98 -22.17 11.81 -13.52
N ARG A 99 -22.30 11.78 -14.85
CA ARG A 99 -22.03 10.58 -15.65
C ARG A 99 -20.55 10.44 -16.02
N GLN A 100 -19.89 11.53 -16.39
CA GLN A 100 -18.54 11.50 -16.99
C GLN A 100 -17.45 12.08 -16.09
N GLY A 101 -17.79 12.70 -14.96
CA GLY A 101 -16.85 13.36 -14.06
C GLY A 101 -16.10 12.42 -13.10
N TYR A 102 -15.94 11.14 -13.45
CA TYR A 102 -15.29 10.15 -12.58
C TYR A 102 -13.84 10.51 -12.28
N TYR A 103 -13.13 11.05 -13.26
CA TYR A 103 -11.70 11.30 -13.19
C TYR A 103 -11.34 12.32 -12.09
N ARG A 104 -12.00 13.48 -12.05
CA ARG A 104 -11.83 14.46 -10.95
C ARG A 104 -12.15 13.89 -9.57
N ILE A 105 -13.18 13.05 -9.48
CA ILE A 105 -13.57 12.40 -8.22
C ILE A 105 -12.52 11.39 -7.78
N TYR A 106 -11.96 10.61 -8.72
CA TYR A 106 -10.85 9.70 -8.47
C TYR A 106 -9.62 10.45 -7.96
N ASN A 107 -9.23 11.52 -8.65
CA ASN A 107 -8.02 12.31 -8.32
C ASN A 107 -8.19 13.03 -6.97
N CYS A 108 -9.38 13.58 -6.68
CA CYS A 108 -9.68 14.16 -5.37
C CYS A 108 -9.67 13.12 -4.25
N ALA A 109 -10.04 11.86 -4.51
CA ALA A 109 -9.95 10.81 -3.50
C ALA A 109 -8.48 10.49 -3.17
N TRP A 110 -7.64 10.37 -4.21
CA TRP A 110 -6.19 10.19 -4.03
C TRP A 110 -5.53 11.36 -3.32
N ALA A 111 -5.94 12.59 -3.60
CA ALA A 111 -5.47 13.78 -2.89
C ALA A 111 -5.69 13.68 -1.37
N LEU A 112 -6.85 13.20 -0.92
CA LEU A 112 -7.11 13.01 0.50
C LEU A 112 -6.26 11.87 1.08
N ILE A 113 -6.21 10.72 0.40
CA ILE A 113 -5.46 9.54 0.85
C ILE A 113 -3.96 9.86 1.00
N SER A 114 -3.37 10.51 0.00
CA SER A 114 -1.93 10.83 -0.03
C SER A 114 -1.56 11.89 1.00
N SER A 115 -2.39 12.93 1.15
CA SER A 115 -2.17 13.99 2.13
C SER A 115 -2.18 13.45 3.56
N LEU A 116 -3.10 12.52 3.88
CA LEU A 116 -3.18 11.92 5.21
C LEU A 116 -1.92 11.11 5.55
N GLU A 117 -1.45 10.26 4.63
CA GLU A 117 -0.20 9.50 4.84
C GLU A 117 1.00 10.44 4.98
N TYR A 118 1.07 11.51 4.17
CA TYR A 118 2.11 12.52 4.27
C TYR A 118 2.11 13.23 5.63
N VAL A 119 0.97 13.71 6.10
CA VAL A 119 0.83 14.38 7.41
C VAL A 119 1.20 13.42 8.53
N GLN A 120 0.70 12.18 8.49
CA GLN A 120 1.00 11.16 9.50
C GLN A 120 2.49 10.85 9.57
N THR A 121 3.16 10.82 8.41
CA THR A 121 4.59 10.50 8.30
C THR A 121 5.48 11.65 8.74
N THR A 122 5.15 12.87 8.32
CA THR A 122 6.08 14.01 8.40
C THR A 122 5.71 15.01 9.50
N GLY A 123 4.45 15.01 9.93
CA GLY A 123 3.86 16.05 10.78
C GLY A 123 3.63 17.38 10.07
N ASP A 124 3.93 17.47 8.77
CA ASP A 124 3.73 18.68 7.97
C ASP A 124 2.32 18.72 7.40
N SER A 125 1.57 19.74 7.78
CA SER A 125 0.18 19.97 7.36
C SER A 125 0.03 21.10 6.33
N ALA A 126 1.12 21.57 5.70
CA ALA A 126 1.10 22.71 4.78
C ALA A 126 0.13 22.50 3.59
N ASN A 127 -0.02 21.26 3.13
CA ASN A 127 -0.88 20.91 2.00
C ASN A 127 -2.34 20.57 2.38
N MET A 128 -2.73 20.72 3.66
CA MET A 128 -4.11 20.41 4.08
C MET A 128 -5.16 21.31 3.41
N ALA A 129 -4.82 22.53 3.01
CA ALA A 129 -5.73 23.40 2.27
C ALA A 129 -6.12 22.83 0.88
N TYR A 130 -5.21 22.08 0.25
CA TYR A 130 -5.49 21.34 -0.98
C TYR A 130 -6.44 20.17 -0.71
N SER A 131 -6.23 19.43 0.38
CA SER A 131 -7.15 18.39 0.84
C SER A 131 -8.55 18.94 1.12
N ASP A 132 -8.67 20.09 1.81
CA ASP A 132 -9.96 20.72 2.08
C ASP A 132 -10.73 21.05 0.79
N SER A 133 -10.02 21.53 -0.23
CA SER A 133 -10.59 21.80 -1.56
C SER A 133 -11.11 20.52 -2.23
N CYS A 134 -10.32 19.43 -2.18
CA CYS A 134 -10.72 18.13 -2.71
C CYS A 134 -11.91 17.54 -1.94
N ALA A 135 -11.91 17.58 -0.61
CA ALA A 135 -13.02 17.13 0.23
C ALA A 135 -14.30 17.92 -0.07
N ASN A 136 -14.19 19.25 -0.22
CA ASN A 136 -15.31 20.10 -0.60
C ASN A 136 -15.85 19.75 -2.00
N TYR A 137 -14.97 19.50 -2.97
CA TYR A 137 -15.35 19.03 -4.30
C TYR A 137 -16.13 17.71 -4.22
N LEU A 138 -15.58 16.72 -3.51
CA LEU A 138 -16.23 15.43 -3.24
C LEU A 138 -17.51 15.57 -2.41
N SER A 139 -17.76 16.67 -1.73
CA SER A 139 -19.00 16.88 -0.97
C SER A 139 -20.16 17.38 -1.83
N THR A 140 -19.83 18.05 -2.93
CA THR A 140 -20.75 18.75 -3.83
C THR A 140 -20.95 18.03 -5.17
N HIS A 141 -19.98 17.22 -5.61
CA HIS A 141 -20.02 16.47 -6.86
C HIS A 141 -20.14 14.98 -6.60
N THR A 142 -20.97 14.27 -7.36
CA THR A 142 -21.15 12.82 -7.22
C THR A 142 -21.30 12.15 -8.57
N LEU A 143 -21.11 10.83 -8.59
CA LEU A 143 -21.33 10.01 -9.77
C LEU A 143 -22.70 9.34 -9.80
N ASP A 144 -23.19 9.09 -11.02
CA ASP A 144 -24.31 8.20 -11.28
C ASP A 144 -23.90 6.76 -10.95
N VAL A 145 -24.78 6.03 -10.28
CA VAL A 145 -24.58 4.62 -9.90
C VAL A 145 -25.80 3.87 -10.40
N VAL A 146 -25.71 3.37 -11.63
CA VAL A 146 -26.85 2.78 -12.35
C VAL A 146 -26.38 1.63 -13.23
N GLY A 147 -26.96 0.45 -13.01
CA GLY A 147 -26.76 -0.71 -13.89
C GLY A 147 -25.30 -1.12 -14.12
N ASN A 148 -25.07 -1.79 -15.24
CA ASN A 148 -23.78 -2.37 -15.65
C ASN A 148 -23.53 -2.19 -17.17
N GLN A 149 -24.34 -1.36 -17.82
CA GLN A 149 -24.47 -1.36 -19.29
C GLN A 149 -23.70 -0.19 -19.90
N GLY A 150 -22.38 -0.27 -19.83
CA GLY A 150 -21.46 0.65 -20.49
C GLY A 150 -20.33 1.11 -19.59
N PHE A 151 -19.40 1.84 -20.19
CA PHE A 151 -18.19 2.31 -19.52
C PHE A 151 -18.47 3.02 -18.19
N TYR A 152 -19.32 4.05 -18.21
CA TYR A 152 -19.59 4.86 -17.01
C TYR A 152 -20.35 4.09 -15.92
N ASP A 153 -21.23 3.18 -16.31
CA ASP A 153 -22.00 2.35 -15.37
C ASP A 153 -21.08 1.39 -14.60
N ARG A 154 -19.91 1.06 -15.18
CA ARG A 154 -18.90 0.18 -14.58
C ARG A 154 -17.78 0.91 -13.86
N VAL A 155 -17.37 2.09 -14.33
CA VAL A 155 -16.27 2.86 -13.71
C VAL A 155 -16.74 3.71 -12.52
N ASN A 156 -17.94 4.27 -12.59
CA ASN A 156 -18.41 5.23 -11.60
C ASN A 156 -18.56 4.63 -10.19
N PRO A 157 -19.13 3.43 -10.01
CA PRO A 157 -19.35 2.88 -8.67
C PRO A 157 -18.05 2.51 -7.93
N PRO A 158 -17.05 1.85 -8.55
CA PRO A 158 -15.74 1.65 -7.93
C PRO A 158 -15.04 2.97 -7.55
N VAL A 159 -15.05 3.98 -8.42
CA VAL A 159 -14.50 5.32 -8.13
C VAL A 159 -15.25 6.00 -6.99
N LEU A 160 -16.58 5.87 -6.96
CA LEU A 160 -17.39 6.38 -5.87
C LEU A 160 -17.06 5.70 -4.53
N GLY A 161 -16.74 4.41 -4.55
CA GLY A 161 -16.28 3.65 -3.39
C GLY A 161 -14.96 4.16 -2.86
N LEU A 162 -13.98 4.39 -3.74
CA LEU A 162 -12.69 5.02 -3.37
C LEU A 162 -12.90 6.39 -2.72
N ALA A 163 -13.74 7.24 -3.32
CA ALA A 163 -14.07 8.55 -2.77
C ALA A 163 -14.81 8.46 -1.41
N ALA A 164 -15.64 7.44 -1.21
CA ALA A 164 -16.31 7.19 0.06
C ALA A 164 -15.30 6.83 1.16
N ALA A 165 -14.36 5.92 0.88
CA ALA A 165 -13.30 5.54 1.80
C ALA A 165 -12.37 6.71 2.13
N ALA A 166 -11.96 7.48 1.12
CA ALA A 166 -11.12 8.67 1.28
C ALA A 166 -11.79 9.71 2.20
N LEU A 167 -13.08 10.00 1.98
CA LEU A 167 -13.86 10.88 2.85
C LEU A 167 -14.03 10.33 4.27
N ARG A 168 -14.12 9.00 4.45
CA ARG A 168 -14.17 8.39 5.79
C ARG A 168 -12.88 8.68 6.54
N ALA A 169 -11.75 8.32 5.94
CA ALA A 169 -10.43 8.52 6.54
C ALA A 169 -10.18 10.01 6.85
N TYR A 170 -10.53 10.90 5.92
CA TYR A 170 -10.38 12.34 6.10
C TYR A 170 -11.30 12.88 7.20
N GLY A 171 -12.56 12.46 7.24
CA GLY A 171 -13.51 12.83 8.28
C GLY A 171 -13.10 12.34 9.67
N GLU A 172 -12.55 11.13 9.77
CA GLU A 172 -12.01 10.59 11.03
C GLU A 172 -10.79 11.39 11.50
N ALA A 173 -9.86 11.70 10.60
CA ALA A 173 -8.63 12.45 10.91
C ALA A 173 -8.92 13.91 11.31
N THR A 174 -9.89 14.55 10.66
CA THR A 174 -10.29 15.94 10.92
C THR A 174 -11.40 16.07 11.97
N GLN A 175 -11.97 14.93 12.40
CA GLN A 175 -13.14 14.86 13.30
C GLN A 175 -14.37 15.63 12.76
N ASP A 176 -14.54 15.66 11.43
CA ASP A 176 -15.63 16.38 10.78
C ASP A 176 -16.79 15.45 10.39
N SER A 177 -17.93 15.64 11.05
CA SER A 177 -19.17 14.89 10.82
C SER A 177 -19.74 15.06 9.41
N LEU A 178 -19.45 16.15 8.70
CA LEU A 178 -19.93 16.37 7.33
C LEU A 178 -19.28 15.35 6.38
N TRP A 179 -17.96 15.16 6.47
CA TRP A 179 -17.23 14.21 5.64
C TRP A 179 -17.63 12.77 5.94
N LEU A 180 -17.82 12.45 7.22
CA LEU A 180 -18.33 11.14 7.65
C LEU A 180 -19.72 10.86 7.05
N ALA A 181 -20.65 11.81 7.13
CA ALA A 181 -21.99 11.65 6.56
C ALA A 181 -21.96 11.49 5.03
N LYS A 182 -21.08 12.24 4.34
CA LYS A 182 -20.90 12.13 2.88
C LYS A 182 -20.27 10.79 2.48
N SER A 183 -19.34 10.28 3.27
CA SER A 183 -18.76 8.95 3.09
C SER A 183 -19.83 7.87 3.17
N VAL A 184 -20.63 7.85 4.25
CA VAL A 184 -21.69 6.84 4.45
C VAL A 184 -22.72 6.86 3.32
N ALA A 185 -23.17 8.05 2.90
CA ALA A 185 -24.13 8.19 1.81
C ALA A 185 -23.59 7.65 0.46
N ARG A 186 -22.28 7.79 0.21
CA ARG A 186 -21.64 7.23 -1.00
C ARG A 186 -21.49 5.72 -0.89
N GLY A 187 -20.98 5.23 0.24
CA GLY A 187 -20.84 3.80 0.53
C GLY A 187 -22.15 3.04 0.40
N GLN A 188 -23.26 3.62 0.88
CA GLN A 188 -24.60 3.06 0.72
C GLN A 188 -24.95 2.81 -0.75
N ARG A 189 -24.68 3.79 -1.62
CA ARG A 189 -25.02 3.69 -3.05
C ARG A 189 -24.21 2.62 -3.77
N VAL A 190 -22.92 2.48 -3.42
CA VAL A 190 -22.07 1.43 -3.97
C VAL A 190 -22.53 0.06 -3.47
N ARG A 191 -22.88 -0.06 -2.18
CA ARG A 191 -23.46 -1.28 -1.60
C ARG A 191 -24.74 -1.69 -2.34
N GLU A 192 -25.70 -0.78 -2.49
CA GLU A 192 -26.97 -1.05 -3.17
C GLU A 192 -26.77 -1.46 -4.65
N TRP A 193 -25.74 -0.93 -5.30
CA TRP A 193 -25.36 -1.32 -6.66
C TRP A 193 -24.81 -2.75 -6.73
N ILE A 194 -23.94 -3.15 -5.80
CA ILE A 194 -23.48 -4.54 -5.66
C ILE A 194 -24.67 -5.46 -5.40
N GLU A 195 -25.56 -5.08 -4.49
CA GLU A 195 -26.73 -5.88 -4.11
C GLU A 195 -27.72 -6.07 -5.28
N ALA A 196 -27.80 -5.09 -6.19
CA ALA A 196 -28.69 -5.15 -7.34
C ALA A 196 -28.18 -6.07 -8.47
N ASP A 197 -26.87 -6.17 -8.67
CA ASP A 197 -26.23 -7.05 -9.66
C ASP A 197 -24.91 -7.61 -9.13
N PRO A 198 -24.92 -8.64 -8.27
CA PRO A 198 -23.71 -9.09 -7.58
C PRO A 198 -22.59 -9.62 -8.48
N ALA A 199 -22.93 -10.10 -9.68
CA ALA A 199 -21.95 -10.58 -10.66
C ALA A 199 -21.02 -9.46 -11.16
N ILE A 200 -21.37 -8.20 -10.92
CA ILE A 200 -20.59 -7.02 -11.30
C ILE A 200 -19.24 -6.93 -10.58
N LEU A 201 -19.08 -7.65 -9.47
CA LEU A 201 -17.81 -7.70 -8.75
C LEU A 201 -16.70 -8.41 -9.55
N GLY A 202 -17.05 -9.22 -10.54
CA GLY A 202 -16.13 -9.83 -11.51
C GLY A 202 -16.04 -9.06 -12.84
N VAL A 203 -16.33 -7.75 -12.83
CA VAL A 203 -16.26 -6.91 -14.03
C VAL A 203 -15.26 -5.79 -13.81
N GLU A 204 -14.35 -5.65 -14.77
CA GLU A 204 -13.29 -4.64 -14.78
C GLU A 204 -13.54 -3.56 -15.83
N GLU A 205 -13.16 -2.32 -15.52
CA GLU A 205 -13.29 -1.19 -16.43
C GLU A 205 -12.28 -0.08 -16.09
N TRP A 206 -11.65 0.51 -17.11
CA TRP A 206 -10.58 1.50 -16.92
C TRP A 206 -9.51 0.98 -15.93
N ALA A 207 -8.98 1.77 -14.99
CA ALA A 207 -7.95 1.37 -14.04
C ALA A 207 -8.51 0.81 -12.71
N VAL A 208 -9.80 0.44 -12.67
CA VAL A 208 -10.49 -0.02 -11.46
C VAL A 208 -11.22 -1.35 -11.71
N SER A 209 -11.50 -2.08 -10.64
CA SER A 209 -12.25 -3.34 -10.68
C SER A 209 -13.33 -3.38 -9.59
N GLY A 210 -14.13 -4.46 -9.57
CA GLY A 210 -15.07 -4.74 -8.49
C GLY A 210 -14.42 -4.77 -7.10
N GLY A 211 -13.11 -5.04 -7.01
CA GLY A 211 -12.33 -4.93 -5.77
C GLY A 211 -12.38 -3.53 -5.16
N ALA A 212 -12.30 -2.46 -5.97
CA ALA A 212 -12.35 -1.09 -5.43
C ALA A 212 -13.75 -0.75 -4.87
N ALA A 213 -14.81 -1.26 -5.51
CA ALA A 213 -16.18 -1.11 -5.01
C ALA A 213 -16.40 -1.88 -3.68
N MET A 214 -15.90 -3.12 -3.62
CA MET A 214 -15.91 -3.95 -2.40
C MET A 214 -15.16 -3.25 -1.27
N TRP A 215 -13.88 -2.91 -1.49
CA TRP A 215 -13.04 -2.23 -0.50
C TRP A 215 -13.65 -0.89 -0.06
N GLY A 216 -14.08 -0.06 -1.02
CA GLY A 216 -14.69 1.24 -0.72
C GLY A 216 -15.96 1.12 0.13
N THR A 217 -16.77 0.08 -0.07
CA THR A 217 -17.96 -0.19 0.75
C THR A 217 -17.58 -0.59 2.18
N LEU A 218 -16.56 -1.44 2.33
CA LEU A 218 -16.04 -1.88 3.63
C LEU A 218 -15.38 -0.75 4.43
N GLU A 219 -14.72 0.19 3.74
CA GLU A 219 -14.06 1.36 4.34
C GLU A 219 -14.96 2.59 4.49
N SER A 220 -16.26 2.50 4.17
CA SER A 220 -17.20 3.60 4.34
C SER A 220 -18.45 3.18 5.09
N TRP A 221 -19.34 2.42 4.45
CA TRP A 221 -20.62 2.00 5.02
C TRP A 221 -20.41 1.11 6.26
N PHE A 222 -19.59 0.06 6.14
CA PHE A 222 -19.40 -0.90 7.23
C PHE A 222 -18.50 -0.38 8.35
N ARG A 223 -17.74 0.69 8.12
CA ARG A 223 -17.11 1.45 9.21
C ARG A 223 -18.14 2.10 10.13
N GLU A 224 -19.33 2.45 9.61
CA GLU A 224 -20.44 3.01 10.39
C GLU A 224 -21.36 1.94 10.96
N TYR A 225 -21.61 0.87 10.20
CA TYR A 225 -22.52 -0.22 10.54
C TYR A 225 -21.81 -1.58 10.58
N PRO A 226 -20.82 -1.79 11.47
CA PRO A 226 -19.99 -2.99 11.48
C PRO A 226 -20.76 -4.28 11.83
N GLU A 227 -21.91 -4.17 12.49
CA GLU A 227 -22.75 -5.31 12.86
C GLU A 227 -23.29 -6.11 11.67
N ASP A 228 -23.46 -5.45 10.51
CA ASP A 228 -24.00 -6.06 9.29
C ASP A 228 -22.90 -6.61 8.37
N GLU A 229 -21.63 -6.24 8.61
CA GLU A 229 -20.50 -6.51 7.71
C GLU A 229 -20.30 -8.01 7.47
N ALA A 230 -20.31 -8.81 8.53
CA ALA A 230 -20.05 -10.25 8.43
C ALA A 230 -21.11 -10.99 7.60
N ALA A 231 -22.39 -10.65 7.80
CA ALA A 231 -23.50 -11.26 7.06
C ALA A 231 -23.48 -10.85 5.57
N TRP A 232 -23.13 -9.58 5.31
CA TRP A 232 -22.99 -9.08 3.96
C TRP A 232 -21.82 -9.74 3.22
N LEU A 233 -20.64 -9.83 3.84
CA LEU A 233 -19.46 -10.49 3.28
C LEU A 233 -19.69 -11.98 3.00
N ALA A 234 -20.40 -12.69 3.88
CA ALA A 234 -20.76 -14.09 3.63
C ALA A 234 -21.58 -14.30 2.34
N THR A 235 -22.28 -13.25 1.89
CA THR A 235 -23.09 -13.29 0.67
C THR A 235 -22.31 -12.84 -0.56
N TYR A 236 -21.56 -11.73 -0.47
CA TYR A 236 -21.00 -11.06 -1.64
C TYR A 236 -19.51 -11.29 -1.86
N ALA A 237 -18.71 -11.58 -0.82
CA ALA A 237 -17.29 -11.85 -0.99
C ALA A 237 -17.02 -13.03 -1.95
N PRO A 238 -17.74 -14.17 -1.88
CA PRO A 238 -17.52 -15.29 -2.81
C PRO A 238 -17.83 -14.98 -4.29
N LEU A 239 -18.46 -13.83 -4.59
CA LEU A 239 -18.81 -13.38 -5.93
C LEU A 239 -17.79 -12.40 -6.53
N MET A 240 -16.82 -11.96 -5.73
CA MET A 240 -15.70 -11.15 -6.20
C MET A 240 -14.65 -12.05 -6.84
N ASP A 241 -14.14 -11.62 -7.99
CA ASP A 241 -13.04 -12.33 -8.64
C ASP A 241 -11.79 -12.33 -7.76
N THR A 242 -11.11 -13.47 -7.73
CA THR A 242 -9.82 -13.63 -7.06
C THR A 242 -8.64 -13.36 -8.00
N PHE A 243 -8.90 -13.27 -9.30
CA PHE A 243 -8.00 -12.81 -10.35
C PHE A 243 -8.85 -12.16 -11.45
N ALA A 244 -8.44 -10.99 -11.91
CA ALA A 244 -9.07 -10.29 -13.01
C ALA A 244 -9.00 -11.10 -14.32
N ASN A 245 -9.98 -10.85 -15.19
CA ASN A 245 -10.00 -11.36 -16.55
C ASN A 245 -8.90 -10.72 -17.42
N PRO A 246 -8.37 -11.42 -18.43
CA PRO A 246 -7.38 -10.85 -19.33
C PRO A 246 -7.89 -9.59 -20.03
N GLY A 247 -7.10 -8.52 -20.02
CA GLY A 247 -7.51 -7.25 -20.63
C GLY A 247 -6.40 -6.21 -20.72
N VAL A 248 -6.80 -4.98 -21.06
CA VAL A 248 -5.85 -3.91 -21.38
C VAL A 248 -5.12 -3.35 -20.16
N PHE A 249 -5.74 -3.40 -18.98
CA PHE A 249 -5.20 -2.90 -17.70
C PHE A 249 -5.26 -3.98 -16.61
N GLU A 250 -5.06 -5.23 -17.03
CA GLU A 250 -5.20 -6.42 -16.18
C GLU A 250 -4.47 -6.30 -14.84
N ASN A 251 -3.21 -5.83 -14.86
CA ASN A 251 -2.39 -5.77 -13.64
C ASN A 251 -2.93 -4.73 -12.64
N ALA A 252 -3.48 -3.61 -13.10
CA ALA A 252 -4.12 -2.65 -12.19
C ALA A 252 -5.41 -3.19 -11.58
N TRP A 253 -6.18 -3.99 -12.31
CA TRP A 253 -7.37 -4.64 -11.76
C TRP A 253 -7.02 -5.61 -10.64
N GLN A 254 -5.90 -6.33 -10.77
CA GLN A 254 -5.40 -7.20 -9.71
C GLN A 254 -5.08 -6.43 -8.42
N CYS A 255 -4.52 -5.22 -8.51
CA CYS A 255 -4.24 -4.38 -7.34
C CYS A 255 -5.51 -4.15 -6.50
N TRP A 256 -6.63 -3.81 -7.15
CA TRP A 256 -7.89 -3.57 -6.44
C TRP A 256 -8.49 -4.84 -5.84
N TYR A 257 -8.37 -5.99 -6.50
CA TYR A 257 -8.77 -7.27 -5.92
C TYR A 257 -7.89 -7.65 -4.73
N ALA A 258 -6.59 -7.39 -4.80
CA ALA A 258 -5.65 -7.66 -3.70
C ALA A 258 -5.99 -6.81 -2.46
N LEU A 259 -6.30 -5.53 -2.68
CA LEU A 259 -6.70 -4.62 -1.61
C LEU A 259 -8.00 -5.08 -0.92
N ALA A 260 -9.01 -5.45 -1.71
CA ALA A 260 -10.28 -5.95 -1.18
C ALA A 260 -10.11 -7.27 -0.43
N ALA A 261 -9.38 -8.23 -1.01
CA ALA A 261 -9.11 -9.52 -0.39
C ALA A 261 -8.44 -9.37 0.98
N ASN A 262 -7.45 -8.46 1.11
CA ASN A 262 -6.86 -8.18 2.42
C ASN A 262 -7.89 -7.64 3.41
N ARG A 263 -8.71 -6.67 3.00
CA ARG A 263 -9.70 -6.08 3.91
C ARG A 263 -10.76 -7.10 4.35
N ILE A 264 -11.16 -8.01 3.47
CA ILE A 264 -12.07 -9.12 3.77
C ILE A 264 -11.42 -10.10 4.77
N ALA A 265 -10.13 -10.40 4.60
CA ALA A 265 -9.39 -11.22 5.55
C ALA A 265 -9.37 -10.58 6.95
N ASP A 266 -9.13 -9.27 7.02
CA ASP A 266 -9.18 -8.50 8.28
C ASP A 266 -10.60 -8.52 8.91
N SER A 267 -11.67 -8.44 8.10
CA SER A 267 -13.07 -8.51 8.60
C SER A 267 -13.45 -9.88 9.16
N THR A 268 -13.08 -10.93 8.43
CA THR A 268 -13.65 -12.27 8.61
C THR A 268 -12.75 -13.19 9.42
N GLY A 269 -11.45 -12.91 9.46
CA GLY A 269 -10.43 -13.82 9.96
C GLY A 269 -10.26 -15.09 9.10
N ASP A 270 -10.84 -15.14 7.90
CA ASP A 270 -10.73 -16.27 6.99
C ASP A 270 -9.36 -16.24 6.27
N PRO A 271 -8.47 -17.23 6.53
CA PRO A 271 -7.14 -17.27 5.94
C PRO A 271 -7.14 -17.45 4.42
N GLN A 272 -8.25 -17.90 3.81
CA GLN A 272 -8.35 -18.01 2.36
C GLN A 272 -8.21 -16.65 1.68
N TRP A 273 -8.80 -15.59 2.25
CA TRP A 273 -8.72 -14.24 1.69
C TRP A 273 -7.33 -13.62 1.81
N ALA A 274 -6.61 -13.92 2.89
CA ALA A 274 -5.19 -13.56 3.00
C ALA A 274 -4.35 -14.28 1.93
N THR A 275 -4.65 -15.55 1.65
CA THR A 275 -3.99 -16.32 0.59
C THR A 275 -4.28 -15.73 -0.81
N VAL A 276 -5.52 -15.27 -1.04
CA VAL A 276 -5.88 -14.58 -2.29
C VAL A 276 -5.08 -13.28 -2.45
N HIS A 277 -4.98 -12.46 -1.41
CA HIS A 277 -4.16 -11.25 -1.41
C HIS A 277 -2.69 -11.55 -1.73
N GLU A 278 -2.07 -12.48 -1.01
CA GLU A 278 -0.66 -12.87 -1.23
C GLU A 278 -0.44 -13.43 -2.63
N GLY A 279 -1.39 -14.21 -3.16
CA GLY A 279 -1.35 -14.77 -4.51
C GLY A 279 -1.39 -13.69 -5.59
N LEU A 280 -2.25 -12.68 -5.44
CA LEU A 280 -2.35 -11.55 -6.36
C LEU A 280 -1.10 -10.67 -6.33
N VAL A 281 -0.55 -10.39 -5.14
CA VAL A 281 0.70 -9.64 -5.02
C VAL A 281 1.87 -10.41 -5.65
N SER A 282 1.95 -11.71 -5.38
CA SER A 282 2.98 -12.58 -5.98
C SER A 282 2.85 -12.68 -7.51
N TYR A 283 1.62 -12.69 -8.03
CA TYR A 283 1.34 -12.66 -9.46
C TYR A 283 1.85 -11.36 -10.09
N LEU A 284 1.60 -10.22 -9.47
CA LEU A 284 2.07 -8.93 -9.98
C LEU A 284 3.59 -8.85 -10.00
N LEU A 285 4.25 -9.24 -8.90
CA LEU A 285 5.71 -9.18 -8.77
C LEU A 285 6.47 -10.06 -9.76
N GLN A 286 5.82 -11.02 -10.42
CA GLN A 286 6.50 -11.84 -11.44
C GLN A 286 6.74 -11.07 -12.75
N PHE A 287 6.12 -9.90 -12.92
CA PHE A 287 6.19 -9.10 -14.14
C PHE A 287 7.24 -8.00 -14.12
N ASP A 288 7.86 -7.73 -12.96
CA ASP A 288 9.09 -6.93 -12.85
C ASP A 288 10.28 -7.81 -13.30
N THR A 289 10.44 -8.01 -14.62
CA THR A 289 11.43 -8.96 -15.16
C THR A 289 12.81 -8.38 -15.41
N ASP A 290 12.93 -7.05 -15.49
CA ASP A 290 14.19 -6.32 -15.58
C ASP A 290 14.68 -5.78 -14.22
N ALA A 291 13.89 -5.97 -13.15
CA ALA A 291 14.24 -5.74 -11.75
C ALA A 291 14.52 -4.26 -11.44
N ASP A 292 13.70 -3.37 -12.00
CA ASP A 292 13.72 -1.95 -11.68
C ASP A 292 12.56 -1.51 -10.75
N GLY A 293 11.63 -2.44 -10.46
CA GLY A 293 10.47 -2.24 -9.59
C GLY A 293 9.20 -1.80 -10.31
N GLY A 294 9.26 -1.56 -11.62
CA GLY A 294 8.13 -1.26 -12.48
C GLY A 294 7.23 -2.47 -12.72
N ILE A 295 5.97 -2.21 -13.04
CA ILE A 295 4.99 -3.24 -13.41
C ILE A 295 4.22 -2.76 -14.65
N PRO A 296 4.05 -3.61 -15.68
CA PRO A 296 3.37 -3.21 -16.89
C PRO A 296 1.85 -3.20 -16.69
N ALA A 297 1.14 -2.51 -17.59
CA ALA A 297 -0.33 -2.46 -17.59
C ALA A 297 -1.00 -3.84 -17.65
N LYS A 298 -0.39 -4.78 -18.36
CA LYS A 298 -0.87 -6.15 -18.54
C LYS A 298 0.29 -7.11 -18.80
N PRO A 299 0.11 -8.42 -18.58
CA PRO A 299 1.15 -9.44 -18.73
C PRO A 299 1.83 -9.52 -20.11
N ALA A 300 1.16 -9.05 -21.16
CA ALA A 300 1.65 -9.16 -22.53
C ALA A 300 2.55 -8.00 -22.97
N ASP A 301 2.61 -6.91 -22.21
CA ASP A 301 3.49 -5.79 -22.51
C ASP A 301 4.94 -6.13 -22.12
N PRO A 302 5.96 -5.59 -22.83
CA PRO A 302 7.36 -5.72 -22.43
C PRO A 302 7.61 -5.12 -21.05
N ASP A 303 8.65 -5.61 -20.37
CA ASP A 303 9.14 -5.05 -19.10
C ASP A 303 9.52 -3.57 -19.22
N THR A 304 10.08 -3.16 -20.36
CA THR A 304 10.37 -1.73 -20.60
C THR A 304 9.15 -0.82 -20.82
N LEU A 305 7.91 -1.30 -20.61
CA LEU A 305 6.66 -0.52 -20.73
C LEU A 305 5.91 -0.42 -19.39
N ASP A 306 6.67 -0.37 -18.30
CA ASP A 306 6.11 -0.24 -16.96
C ASP A 306 5.36 1.06 -16.73
N GLN A 307 4.41 1.01 -15.80
CA GLN A 307 3.43 2.07 -15.59
C GLN A 307 3.44 2.53 -14.13
N SER A 308 3.65 3.82 -13.90
CA SER A 308 3.71 4.38 -12.54
C SER A 308 2.41 4.17 -11.77
N TRP A 309 1.26 4.26 -12.44
CA TRP A 309 -0.07 4.04 -11.85
C TRP A 309 -0.38 2.58 -11.55
N VAL A 310 0.29 1.60 -12.18
CA VAL A 310 0.18 0.19 -11.76
C VAL A 310 1.08 -0.06 -10.57
N THR A 311 2.34 0.38 -10.68
CA THR A 311 3.38 0.19 -9.66
C THR A 311 2.99 0.82 -8.33
N THR A 312 2.60 2.09 -8.32
CA THR A 312 2.22 2.78 -7.08
C THR A 312 0.91 2.24 -6.49
N ASN A 313 -0.03 1.76 -7.32
CA ASN A 313 -1.19 1.01 -6.84
C ASN A 313 -0.81 -0.32 -6.20
N LEU A 314 0.18 -1.05 -6.71
CA LEU A 314 0.70 -2.26 -6.06
C LEU A 314 1.33 -1.94 -4.68
N VAL A 315 2.05 -0.82 -4.58
CA VAL A 315 2.60 -0.36 -3.30
C VAL A 315 1.47 -0.13 -2.28
N PHE A 316 0.40 0.55 -2.69
CA PHE A 316 -0.77 0.83 -1.86
C PHE A 316 -1.57 -0.43 -1.49
N SER A 317 -1.92 -1.23 -2.49
CA SER A 317 -2.86 -2.34 -2.36
C SER A 317 -2.25 -3.62 -1.78
N GLY A 318 -0.95 -3.81 -1.97
CA GLY A 318 -0.25 -5.06 -1.71
C GLY A 318 0.91 -4.90 -0.74
N LEU A 319 1.98 -4.28 -1.24
CA LEU A 319 3.30 -4.34 -0.61
C LEU A 319 3.32 -3.70 0.78
N SER A 320 2.67 -2.54 0.94
CA SER A 320 2.61 -1.84 2.23
C SER A 320 2.03 -2.70 3.37
N ARG A 321 1.04 -3.55 3.08
CA ARG A 321 0.41 -4.43 4.07
C ARG A 321 1.29 -5.62 4.40
N LEU A 322 1.91 -6.23 3.38
CA LEU A 322 2.89 -7.30 3.59
C LEU A 322 4.04 -6.81 4.46
N LEU A 323 4.45 -5.54 4.33
CA LEU A 323 5.45 -4.93 5.21
C LEU A 323 5.00 -4.81 6.67
N ASP A 324 3.74 -4.42 6.90
CA ASP A 324 3.19 -4.35 8.27
C ASP A 324 3.14 -5.74 8.92
N HIS A 325 2.83 -6.78 8.14
CA HIS A 325 2.73 -8.16 8.61
C HIS A 325 4.05 -8.92 8.64
N ALA A 326 4.99 -8.61 7.74
CA ALA A 326 6.31 -9.24 7.59
C ALA A 326 7.15 -9.24 8.88
N LEU A 327 6.82 -8.35 9.81
CA LEU A 327 7.41 -8.27 11.12
C LEU A 327 6.84 -9.30 12.12
N ASP A 328 5.72 -9.94 11.78
CA ASP A 328 4.93 -10.82 12.64
C ASP A 328 4.64 -12.24 12.07
N VAL A 329 5.15 -12.64 10.88
CA VAL A 329 4.78 -13.93 10.23
C VAL A 329 5.64 -15.14 10.64
N PRO A 330 5.07 -16.21 11.23
CA PRO A 330 5.66 -17.56 11.26
C PRO A 330 5.34 -18.35 9.96
N GLU A 331 6.27 -19.19 9.48
CA GLU A 331 6.07 -19.97 8.24
C GLU A 331 4.97 -21.05 8.33
N PRO A 332 4.24 -21.34 7.24
CA PRO A 332 3.25 -22.41 7.23
C PRO A 332 3.87 -23.81 7.40
N GLY A 333 3.43 -24.54 8.44
CA GLY A 333 3.80 -25.94 8.66
C GLY A 333 4.74 -26.22 9.83
N VAL A 334 5.07 -25.21 10.65
CA VAL A 334 5.85 -25.38 11.89
C VAL A 334 4.92 -25.35 13.11
N ASP A 335 5.12 -26.30 14.04
CA ASP A 335 4.43 -26.45 15.33
C ASP A 335 4.40 -25.11 16.10
N PRO A 336 3.35 -24.75 16.87
CA PRO A 336 3.22 -23.38 17.36
C PRO A 336 4.29 -23.03 18.42
N ARG A 337 5.19 -22.12 18.04
CA ARG A 337 5.96 -21.16 18.87
C ARG A 337 7.20 -21.72 19.57
N ILE A 338 8.18 -22.16 18.79
CA ILE A 338 9.57 -22.34 19.23
C ILE A 338 10.12 -21.00 19.76
N VAL A 339 9.89 -19.91 19.05
CA VAL A 339 10.18 -18.54 19.48
C VAL A 339 8.88 -17.87 19.89
N ARG A 340 8.72 -17.52 21.16
CA ARG A 340 7.46 -16.95 21.67
C ARG A 340 7.31 -15.46 21.46
N TRP A 341 8.44 -14.76 21.46
CA TRP A 341 8.48 -13.32 21.64
C TRP A 341 9.86 -12.80 21.26
N VAL A 342 9.89 -11.66 20.59
CA VAL A 342 11.09 -10.88 20.27
C VAL A 342 10.78 -9.41 20.56
N SER A 343 11.71 -8.67 21.16
CA SER A 343 11.63 -7.22 21.31
C SER A 343 13.02 -6.59 21.30
N ALA A 344 13.09 -5.27 21.11
CA ALA A 344 14.32 -4.50 21.17
C ALA A 344 14.10 -3.30 22.10
N ARG A 345 15.01 -3.10 23.06
CA ARG A 345 14.89 -2.06 24.08
C ARG A 345 16.25 -1.41 24.38
N PRO A 346 16.37 -0.07 24.28
CA PRO A 346 15.36 0.85 23.74
C PRO A 346 15.15 0.65 22.23
N ASN A 347 13.98 1.01 21.73
CA ASN A 347 13.68 1.13 20.31
C ASN A 347 12.64 2.26 20.15
N PRO A 348 12.98 3.41 19.53
CA PRO A 348 14.28 3.74 18.88
C PRO A 348 15.48 3.79 19.85
N PHE A 349 16.71 3.66 19.34
CA PHE A 349 17.95 3.73 20.13
C PHE A 349 19.03 4.61 19.50
N ALA A 350 19.81 5.35 20.31
CA ALA A 350 20.93 6.16 19.82
C ALA A 350 22.30 5.44 19.92
N ALA A 351 22.55 4.75 21.03
CA ALA A 351 23.86 4.12 21.31
C ALA A 351 23.85 2.60 21.13
N ALA A 352 22.91 1.91 21.79
CA ALA A 352 22.75 0.47 21.70
C ALA A 352 21.29 0.08 21.96
N SER A 353 20.88 -1.06 21.42
CA SER A 353 19.62 -1.71 21.76
C SER A 353 19.90 -3.11 22.29
N THR A 354 19.06 -3.62 23.18
CA THR A 354 19.09 -5.01 23.61
C THR A 354 17.97 -5.75 22.93
N ILE A 355 18.32 -6.76 22.13
CA ILE A 355 17.38 -7.67 21.48
C ILE A 355 17.06 -8.78 22.48
N SER A 356 15.82 -8.82 22.93
CA SER A 356 15.32 -9.80 23.88
C SER A 356 14.42 -10.79 23.17
N PHE A 357 14.64 -12.10 23.36
CA PHE A 357 13.79 -13.14 22.78
C PHE A 357 13.67 -14.35 23.69
N ARG A 358 12.59 -15.13 23.54
CA ARG A 358 12.38 -16.38 24.29
C ARG A 358 12.24 -17.56 23.35
N VAL A 359 13.04 -18.61 23.60
CA VAL A 359 12.94 -19.90 22.92
C VAL A 359 12.46 -20.95 23.91
N ASP A 360 11.39 -21.67 23.59
CA ASP A 360 10.72 -22.57 24.56
C ASP A 360 11.42 -23.92 24.75
N SER A 361 12.15 -24.38 23.74
CA SER A 361 12.90 -25.64 23.76
C SER A 361 14.26 -25.49 23.10
N PRO A 362 15.27 -26.31 23.46
CA PRO A 362 16.64 -26.12 22.97
C PRO A 362 16.77 -26.21 21.45
N HIS A 363 17.12 -25.10 20.82
CA HIS A 363 17.33 -25.00 19.37
C HIS A 363 18.60 -24.23 19.02
N ASP A 364 19.11 -24.45 17.82
CA ASP A 364 20.14 -23.57 17.25
C ASP A 364 19.50 -22.24 16.90
N VAL A 365 20.06 -21.15 17.44
CA VAL A 365 19.53 -19.80 17.31
C VAL A 365 20.52 -18.90 16.62
N GLN A 366 20.03 -18.15 15.63
CA GLN A 366 20.75 -17.06 14.98
C GLN A 366 19.94 -15.76 15.12
N VAL A 367 20.61 -14.67 15.43
CA VAL A 367 20.05 -13.32 15.40
C VAL A 367 20.88 -12.51 14.43
N ASP A 368 20.26 -12.18 13.31
CA ASP A 368 20.85 -11.41 12.23
C ASP A 368 20.13 -10.05 12.12
N VAL A 369 20.85 -9.04 11.67
CA VAL A 369 20.34 -7.70 11.41
C VAL A 369 20.48 -7.39 9.93
N PHE A 370 19.44 -6.83 9.34
CA PHE A 370 19.33 -6.47 7.93
C PHE A 370 19.06 -4.98 7.79
N ASP A 371 19.56 -4.38 6.71
CA ASP A 371 19.10 -3.06 6.27
C ASP A 371 17.78 -3.18 5.48
N VAL A 372 17.26 -2.04 5.03
CA VAL A 372 15.98 -1.95 4.30
C VAL A 372 16.01 -2.60 2.93
N THR A 373 17.17 -2.89 2.36
CA THR A 373 17.31 -3.62 1.09
C THR A 373 17.44 -5.14 1.31
N GLY A 374 17.18 -5.60 2.54
CA GLY A 374 17.30 -7.01 2.91
C GLY A 374 18.72 -7.55 2.96
N ARG A 375 19.74 -6.69 2.89
CA ARG A 375 21.14 -7.11 3.02
C ARG A 375 21.47 -7.30 4.50
N ARG A 376 22.01 -8.47 4.85
CA ARG A 376 22.50 -8.75 6.21
C ARG A 376 23.67 -7.81 6.53
N VAL A 377 23.48 -6.93 7.50
CA VAL A 377 24.50 -5.97 7.96
C VAL A 377 25.25 -6.44 9.20
N ALA A 378 24.62 -7.26 10.04
CA ALA A 378 25.27 -7.80 11.23
C ALA A 378 24.72 -9.19 11.61
N ARG A 379 25.54 -10.01 12.26
CA ARG A 379 25.13 -11.15 13.07
C ARG A 379 25.44 -10.85 14.52
N VAL A 380 24.40 -10.60 15.31
CA VAL A 380 24.54 -10.15 16.70
C VAL A 380 24.55 -11.30 17.69
N PHE A 381 24.05 -12.47 17.29
CA PHE A 381 24.09 -13.68 18.11
C PHE A 381 24.01 -14.95 17.29
N GLU A 382 24.79 -15.95 17.67
CA GLU A 382 24.70 -17.31 17.13
C GLU A 382 25.11 -18.30 18.24
N ALA A 383 24.21 -19.21 18.59
CA ALA A 383 24.49 -20.23 19.59
C ALA A 383 23.65 -21.48 19.36
N ARG A 384 24.21 -22.62 19.75
CA ARG A 384 23.53 -23.92 19.68
C ARG A 384 22.77 -24.22 20.95
N SER A 385 21.69 -25.01 20.85
CA SER A 385 20.94 -25.53 21.99
C SER A 385 20.47 -24.44 22.99
N VAL A 386 19.99 -23.31 22.46
CA VAL A 386 19.46 -22.18 23.24
C VAL A 386 18.02 -22.45 23.64
N SER A 387 17.70 -22.24 24.91
CA SER A 387 16.35 -22.24 25.47
C SER A 387 16.23 -21.17 26.55
N GLY A 388 15.00 -20.77 26.85
CA GLY A 388 14.67 -19.72 27.81
C GLY A 388 14.77 -18.31 27.22
N LEU A 389 14.71 -17.31 28.11
CA LEU A 389 14.87 -15.90 27.77
C LEU A 389 16.34 -15.57 27.50
N ARG A 390 16.59 -14.77 26.46
CA ARG A 390 17.91 -14.26 26.10
C ARG A 390 17.83 -12.77 25.82
N ASP A 391 18.86 -12.06 26.27
CA ASP A 391 19.10 -10.65 26.00
C ASP A 391 20.44 -10.53 25.28
N VAL A 392 20.42 -9.98 24.06
CA VAL A 392 21.57 -9.82 23.19
C VAL A 392 21.78 -8.33 22.93
N PRO A 393 22.84 -7.71 23.48
CA PRO A 393 23.14 -6.32 23.20
C PRO A 393 23.65 -6.15 21.77
N TRP A 394 23.14 -5.14 21.08
CA TRP A 394 23.62 -4.71 19.78
C TRP A 394 23.98 -3.23 19.83
N PRO A 395 25.26 -2.87 19.62
CA PRO A 395 25.71 -1.47 19.66
C PRO A 395 25.40 -0.68 18.38
N GLY A 396 24.53 -1.19 17.50
CA GLY A 396 24.23 -0.53 16.22
C GLY A 396 25.42 -0.50 15.26
N THR A 397 26.22 -1.57 15.24
CA THR A 397 27.37 -1.74 14.34
C THR A 397 27.19 -2.93 13.40
N ASP A 398 27.91 -2.92 12.28
CA ASP A 398 28.01 -4.05 11.35
C ASP A 398 28.95 -5.16 11.89
N ASP A 399 29.09 -6.25 11.12
CA ASP A 399 30.01 -7.36 11.45
C ASP A 399 31.49 -6.94 11.61
N ALA A 400 31.89 -5.82 11.00
CA ALA A 400 33.23 -5.26 11.11
C ALA A 400 33.38 -4.29 12.28
N GLY A 401 32.35 -4.12 13.11
CA GLY A 401 32.32 -3.19 14.23
C GLY A 401 32.18 -1.72 13.82
N ARG A 402 31.85 -1.43 12.55
CA ARG A 402 31.63 -0.06 12.07
C ARG A 402 30.22 0.40 12.47
N PRO A 403 30.06 1.64 12.98
CA PRO A 403 28.75 2.21 13.25
C PRO A 403 27.88 2.22 12.00
N LEU A 404 26.67 1.68 12.12
CA LEU A 404 25.69 1.74 11.06
C LEU A 404 25.04 3.13 11.02
N PRO A 405 24.60 3.63 9.85
CA PRO A 405 23.88 4.89 9.74
C PRO A 405 22.62 4.95 10.61
N SER A 406 22.12 6.15 10.88
CA SER A 406 20.74 6.30 11.35
C SER A 406 19.77 5.72 10.33
N GLY A 407 18.71 5.08 10.78
CA GLY A 407 17.73 4.46 9.89
C GLY A 407 17.06 3.25 10.51
N VAL A 408 16.18 2.63 9.73
CA VAL A 408 15.50 1.38 10.10
C VAL A 408 16.35 0.17 9.75
N TYR A 409 16.34 -0.79 10.68
CA TYR A 409 16.97 -2.09 10.53
C TYR A 409 15.97 -3.17 10.95
N PHE A 410 16.11 -4.36 10.38
CA PHE A 410 15.28 -5.51 10.71
C PHE A 410 16.12 -6.55 11.43
N VAL A 411 15.70 -6.90 12.64
CA VAL A 411 16.27 -7.99 13.41
C VAL A 411 15.49 -9.25 13.08
N ARG A 412 16.19 -10.34 12.74
CA ARG A 412 15.60 -11.65 12.52
C ARG A 412 16.16 -12.66 13.50
N VAL A 413 15.31 -13.22 14.35
CA VAL A 413 15.63 -14.35 15.22
C VAL A 413 15.18 -15.62 14.53
N SER A 414 16.10 -16.55 14.26
CA SER A 414 15.81 -17.84 13.63
C SER A 414 16.06 -18.98 14.62
N ALA A 415 15.10 -19.88 14.82
CA ALA A 415 15.24 -21.05 15.68
C ALA A 415 14.33 -22.20 15.23
N GLY A 416 14.89 -23.41 15.05
CA GLY A 416 14.09 -24.61 14.76
C GLY A 416 13.23 -24.53 13.48
N GLY A 417 13.65 -23.73 12.50
CA GLY A 417 12.88 -23.46 11.29
C GLY A 417 11.94 -22.26 11.40
N GLU A 418 11.59 -21.80 12.60
CA GLU A 418 10.85 -20.56 12.81
C GLU A 418 11.75 -19.33 12.65
N ARG A 419 11.13 -18.23 12.23
CA ARG A 419 11.76 -16.91 12.15
C ARG A 419 10.81 -15.87 12.70
N HIS A 420 11.36 -14.92 13.46
CA HIS A 420 10.63 -13.77 13.95
C HIS A 420 11.38 -12.50 13.58
N GLY A 421 10.67 -11.58 12.94
CA GLY A 421 11.16 -10.25 12.59
C GLY A 421 10.92 -9.26 13.72
N LEU A 422 11.71 -8.19 13.73
CA LEU A 422 11.44 -7.01 14.53
C LEU A 422 12.07 -5.81 13.85
N ARG A 423 11.27 -4.75 13.66
CA ARG A 423 11.76 -3.46 13.20
C ARG A 423 12.44 -2.71 14.33
N VAL A 424 13.66 -2.24 14.10
CA VAL A 424 14.46 -1.46 15.07
C VAL A 424 14.94 -0.17 14.41
N VAL A 425 14.75 0.95 15.09
CA VAL A 425 15.13 2.28 14.61
C VAL A 425 16.41 2.75 15.32
N ARG A 426 17.47 3.01 14.55
CA ARG A 426 18.71 3.60 15.06
C ARG A 426 18.70 5.11 14.82
N LEU A 427 18.87 5.87 15.89
CA LEU A 427 19.03 7.32 15.90
C LEU A 427 20.52 7.69 15.85
N ARG A 428 20.79 8.94 15.44
CA ARG A 428 22.16 9.47 15.37
C ARG A 428 22.68 9.86 16.74
#